data_AF-A0A520IFR2-F1
#
_entry.id   AF-A0A520IFR2-F1
#
_cell.length_a   1.000
_cell.length_b   1.000
_cell.length_c   1.000
_cell.angle_alpha   90.00
_cell.angle_beta   90.00
_cell.angle_gamma   90.00
#
_symmetry.space_group_name_H-M   'P 1'
#
loop_
_entity.id
_entity.type
_entity.pdbx_description
1 polymer ?
#
loop_
_entity_poly.entity_id
_entity_poly.type
_entity_poly.pdbx_seq_one_letter_code
_entity_poly.pdbx_strand_id
1 'polypeptide(L)'
;MALSRIWSGFILIAIIVASIKCFFFGQTEIFNWMVIGKSGDPGNPLKVDGVIETCWTAVNICLKLIGIMALFMGFMSIAERAGGIRLLSKVIGPFFSKLFPEVPKGHPATGHMVMNFSANLLGLDNAATPFGIKAMESLQELNPNKDT
;
A
#
# COMPACT_ATOMS: atom_id res chain seq x y z
N MET A 1 -4.27 -1.17 -18.86
CA MET A 1 -4.20 -2.41 -19.69
C MET A 1 -2.88 -3.18 -19.57
N ALA A 2 -1.71 -2.53 -19.55
CA ALA A 2 -0.41 -3.22 -19.47
C ALA A 2 -0.23 -4.08 -18.21
N LEU A 3 -0.62 -3.57 -17.04
CA LEU A 3 -0.47 -4.29 -15.77
C LEU A 3 -1.24 -5.62 -15.74
N SER A 4 -2.50 -5.64 -16.20
CA SER A 4 -3.31 -6.86 -16.29
C SER A 4 -2.65 -7.91 -17.21
N ARG A 5 -2.08 -7.48 -18.34
CA ARG A 5 -1.37 -8.39 -19.26
C ARG A 5 -0.11 -9.00 -18.62
N ILE A 6 0.62 -8.21 -17.84
CA ILE A 6 1.81 -8.68 -17.11
C ILE A 6 1.43 -9.74 -16.07
N TRP A 7 0.40 -9.47 -15.26
CA TRP A 7 -0.09 -10.42 -14.25
C TRP A 7 -0.60 -11.72 -14.85
N SER A 8 -1.40 -11.63 -15.92
CA SER A 8 -1.85 -12.83 -16.64
C SER A 8 -0.67 -13.62 -17.20
N GLY A 9 0.38 -12.95 -17.69
CA GLY A 9 1.62 -13.59 -18.13
C GLY A 9 2.30 -14.41 -17.03
N PHE A 10 2.48 -13.84 -15.84
CA PHE A 10 3.09 -14.55 -14.71
C PHE A 10 2.30 -15.78 -14.28
N ILE A 11 0.96 -15.67 -14.20
CA ILE A 11 0.08 -16.77 -13.82
C ILE A 11 0.16 -17.91 -14.86
N LEU A 12 0.13 -17.55 -16.15
CA LEU A 12 0.15 -18.54 -17.23
C LEU A 12 1.49 -19.27 -17.29
N ILE A 13 2.61 -18.56 -17.11
CA ILE A 13 3.95 -19.17 -16.98
C ILE A 13 4.01 -20.10 -15.77
N ALA A 14 3.49 -19.67 -14.62
CA ALA A 14 3.49 -20.49 -13.40
C ALA A 14 2.73 -21.82 -13.60
N ILE A 15 1.55 -21.77 -14.25
CA ILE A 15 0.76 -22.97 -14.56
C ILE A 15 1.48 -23.89 -15.55
N ILE A 16 2.12 -23.32 -16.59
CA ILE A 16 2.89 -24.11 -17.56
C ILE A 16 4.05 -24.83 -16.87
N VAL A 17 4.84 -24.10 -16.07
CA VAL A 17 5.99 -24.69 -15.35
C VAL A 17 5.53 -25.76 -14.36
N ALA A 18 4.44 -25.52 -13.63
CA ALA A 18 3.85 -26.50 -12.73
C ALA A 18 3.38 -27.76 -13.47
N SER A 19 2.75 -27.59 -14.63
CA SER A 19 2.31 -28.71 -15.47
C SER A 19 3.50 -29.52 -15.98
N ILE A 20 4.56 -28.86 -16.48
CA ILE A 20 5.78 -29.55 -16.91
C ILE A 20 6.40 -30.35 -15.76
N LYS A 21 6.50 -29.76 -14.55
CA LYS A 21 7.02 -30.46 -13.37
C LYS A 21 6.12 -31.61 -12.91
N CYS A 22 4.81 -31.47 -13.03
CA CYS A 22 3.86 -32.54 -12.71
C CYS A 22 4.03 -33.74 -13.66
N PHE A 23 4.04 -33.49 -14.98
CA PHE A 23 4.05 -34.56 -15.99
C PHE A 23 5.45 -35.13 -16.30
N PHE A 24 6.50 -34.31 -16.33
CA PHE A 24 7.86 -34.75 -16.71
C PHE A 24 8.74 -35.10 -15.51
N PHE A 25 8.50 -34.49 -14.33
CA PHE A 25 9.30 -34.72 -13.12
C PHE A 25 8.53 -35.50 -12.04
N GLY A 26 7.29 -35.92 -12.30
CA GLY A 26 6.48 -36.74 -11.38
C GLY A 26 6.05 -36.02 -10.09
N GLN A 27 6.14 -34.69 -10.02
CA GLN A 27 5.78 -33.91 -8.83
C GLN A 27 4.27 -33.65 -8.78
N THR A 28 3.47 -34.67 -8.43
CA THR A 28 2.00 -34.58 -8.38
C THR A 28 1.47 -33.55 -7.38
N GLU A 29 2.22 -33.30 -6.31
CA GLU A 29 1.85 -32.37 -5.24
C GLU A 29 2.19 -30.90 -5.57
N ILE A 30 2.75 -30.60 -6.75
CA ILE A 30 3.20 -29.23 -7.05
C ILE A 30 2.06 -28.20 -7.02
N PHE A 31 0.88 -28.57 -7.52
CA PHE A 31 -0.29 -27.71 -7.47
C PHE A 31 -0.80 -27.54 -6.04
N ASN A 32 -0.70 -28.57 -5.20
CA ASN A 32 -1.05 -28.48 -3.78
C ASN A 32 -0.16 -27.45 -3.07
N TRP A 33 1.15 -27.54 -3.26
CA TRP A 33 2.09 -26.58 -2.66
C TRP A 33 1.92 -25.15 -3.18
N MET A 34 1.55 -24.96 -4.45
CA MET A 34 1.25 -23.62 -4.97
C MET A 34 0.01 -22.98 -4.33
N VAL A 35 -0.99 -23.78 -3.94
CA VAL A 35 -2.25 -23.26 -3.41
C VAL A 35 -2.22 -23.15 -1.89
N ILE A 36 -1.80 -24.21 -1.20
CA ILE A 36 -1.91 -24.36 0.26
C ILE A 36 -0.53 -24.58 0.93
N GLY A 37 0.54 -24.67 0.16
CA GLY A 37 1.89 -24.90 0.69
C GLY A 37 2.33 -23.79 1.65
N LYS A 38 3.12 -24.16 2.65
CA LYS A 38 3.74 -23.21 3.58
C LYS A 38 5.25 -23.21 3.37
N SER A 39 5.86 -22.03 3.44
CA SER A 39 7.31 -21.86 3.30
C SER A 39 8.11 -22.60 4.38
N GLY A 40 7.53 -22.75 5.57
CA GLY A 40 8.12 -23.44 6.72
C GLY A 40 7.94 -24.97 6.72
N ASP A 41 7.22 -25.56 5.76
CA ASP A 41 7.02 -27.00 5.68
C ASP A 41 8.28 -27.68 5.11
N PRO A 42 8.93 -28.62 5.83
CA PRO A 42 10.08 -29.38 5.31
C PRO A 42 9.77 -30.16 4.03
N GLY A 43 8.49 -30.50 3.81
CA GLY A 43 8.02 -31.20 2.61
C GLY A 43 7.77 -30.30 1.41
N ASN A 44 7.83 -28.97 1.54
CA ASN A 44 7.59 -28.04 0.44
C ASN A 44 8.89 -27.72 -0.33
N PRO A 45 9.09 -28.23 -1.56
CA PRO A 45 10.29 -27.98 -2.34
C PRO A 45 10.38 -26.54 -2.86
N LEU A 46 9.29 -25.77 -2.85
CA LEU A 46 9.23 -24.40 -3.33
C LEU A 46 9.71 -23.39 -2.27
N LYS A 47 9.70 -23.76 -0.98
CA LYS A 47 10.04 -22.89 0.16
C LYS A 47 9.37 -21.51 0.12
N VAL A 48 8.17 -21.46 -0.45
CA VAL A 48 7.32 -20.26 -0.52
C VAL A 48 5.93 -20.58 -0.03
N ASP A 49 5.24 -19.55 0.46
CA ASP A 49 3.84 -19.65 0.86
C ASP A 49 2.94 -19.70 -0.38
N GLY A 50 1.98 -20.60 -0.37
CA GLY A 50 0.97 -20.74 -1.39
C GLY A 50 -0.07 -19.62 -1.32
N VAL A 51 -0.89 -19.52 -2.36
CA VAL A 51 -1.85 -18.43 -2.53
C VAL A 51 -2.76 -18.24 -1.30
N ILE A 52 -3.27 -19.33 -0.71
CA ILE A 52 -4.17 -19.24 0.44
C ILE A 52 -3.47 -18.69 1.69
N GLU A 53 -2.24 -19.12 1.96
CA GLU A 53 -1.48 -18.64 3.12
C GLU A 53 -1.11 -17.16 2.98
N THR A 54 -0.78 -16.71 1.76
CA THR A 54 -0.55 -15.28 1.49
C THR A 54 -1.82 -14.44 1.70
N CYS A 55 -3.00 -14.95 1.35
CA CYS A 55 -4.29 -14.29 1.64
C CYS A 55 -4.52 -14.14 3.15
N TRP A 56 -4.28 -15.18 3.94
CA TRP A 56 -4.38 -15.11 5.41
C TRP A 56 -3.40 -14.11 6.01
N THR A 57 -2.18 -14.06 5.49
CA THR A 57 -1.17 -13.08 5.87
C THR A 57 -1.66 -11.66 5.63
N ALA A 58 -2.25 -11.40 4.45
CA ALA A 58 -2.83 -10.10 4.12
C ALA A 58 -3.96 -9.71 5.09
N VAL A 59 -4.87 -10.63 5.42
CA VAL A 59 -5.96 -10.39 6.40
C VAL A 59 -5.40 -10.05 7.78
N ASN A 60 -4.41 -10.82 8.25
CA ASN A 60 -3.77 -10.59 9.54
C ASN A 60 -3.07 -9.22 9.59
N ILE A 61 -2.44 -8.80 8.50
CA ILE A 61 -1.84 -7.46 8.38
C ILE A 61 -2.94 -6.40 8.47
N CYS A 62 -4.02 -6.53 7.70
CA CYS A 62 -5.14 -5.58 7.74
C CYS A 62 -5.73 -5.44 9.15
N LEU A 63 -5.97 -6.55 9.85
CA LEU A 63 -6.51 -6.53 11.23
C LEU A 63 -5.56 -5.82 12.20
N LYS A 64 -4.26 -6.09 12.13
CA LYS A 64 -3.25 -5.40 12.95
C LYS A 64 -3.19 -3.90 12.64
N LEU A 65 -3.30 -3.54 11.36
CA LEU A 65 -3.25 -2.15 10.92
C LEU A 65 -4.48 -1.35 11.35
N ILE A 66 -5.68 -1.94 11.37
CA ILE A 66 -6.91 -1.23 11.77
C ILE A 66 -6.78 -0.56 13.14
N GLY A 67 -6.27 -1.29 14.16
CA GLY A 67 -6.17 -0.76 15.51
C GLY A 67 -5.21 0.43 15.62
N ILE A 68 -4.02 0.30 15.03
CA ILE A 68 -3.01 1.36 15.06
C ILE A 68 -3.44 2.57 14.21
N MET A 69 -4.05 2.33 13.05
CA MET A 69 -4.57 3.40 12.20
C MET A 69 -5.71 4.16 12.89
N ALA A 70 -6.66 3.47 13.53
CA ALA A 70 -7.75 4.12 14.25
C ALA A 70 -7.25 5.04 15.37
N LEU A 71 -6.25 4.59 16.14
CA LEU A 71 -5.63 5.37 17.20
C LEU A 71 -4.97 6.65 16.66
N PHE A 72 -4.10 6.50 15.66
CA PHE A 72 -3.34 7.64 15.15
C PHE A 72 -4.17 8.60 14.31
N MET A 73 -5.12 8.10 13.51
CA MET A 73 -6.09 8.97 12.83
C MET A 73 -6.95 9.73 13.84
N GLY A 74 -7.27 9.13 14.98
CA GLY A 74 -7.93 9.80 16.10
C GLY A 74 -7.11 10.96 16.67
N PHE A 75 -5.85 10.74 17.04
CA PHE A 75 -4.96 11.81 17.53
C PHE A 75 -4.78 12.93 16.50
N MET A 76 -4.62 12.57 15.23
CA MET A 76 -4.47 13.56 14.17
C MET A 76 -5.75 14.37 13.92
N SER A 77 -6.93 13.75 14.00
CA SER A 77 -8.22 14.47 13.95
C SER A 77 -8.33 15.49 15.09
N ILE A 78 -7.84 15.16 16.28
CA ILE A 78 -7.77 16.10 17.41
C ILE A 78 -6.78 17.24 17.09
N ALA A 79 -5.58 16.93 16.60
CA ALA A 79 -4.57 17.93 16.22
C ALA A 79 -5.04 18.87 15.09
N GLU A 80 -5.82 18.34 14.14
CA GLU A 80 -6.46 19.10 13.06
C GLU A 80 -7.46 20.10 13.62
N ARG A 81 -8.39 19.61 14.46
CA ARG A 81 -9.44 20.42 15.08
C ARG A 81 -8.87 21.45 16.05
N ALA A 82 -7.78 21.14 16.74
CA ALA A 82 -7.05 22.05 17.61
C ALA A 82 -6.26 23.14 16.84
N GLY A 83 -6.20 23.05 15.50
CA GLY A 83 -5.51 24.03 14.66
C GLY A 83 -3.99 23.85 14.57
N GLY A 84 -3.42 22.81 15.20
CA GLY A 84 -1.99 22.50 15.11
C GLY A 84 -1.55 22.23 13.67
N ILE A 85 -2.40 21.57 12.89
CA ILE A 85 -2.13 21.30 11.46
C ILE A 85 -2.12 22.59 10.64
N ARG A 86 -2.98 23.56 10.96
CA ARG A 86 -3.00 24.86 10.26
C ARG A 86 -1.77 25.70 10.59
N LEU A 87 -1.27 25.61 11.82
CA LEU A 87 0.00 26.22 12.22
C LEU A 87 1.16 25.60 11.43
N LEU A 88 1.24 24.27 11.42
CA LEU A 88 2.31 23.52 10.77
C LEU A 88 2.32 23.73 9.25
N SER A 89 1.14 23.72 8.62
CA SER A 89 0.96 24.04 7.20
C SER A 89 1.41 25.47 6.87
N LYS A 90 1.26 26.43 7.77
CA LYS A 90 1.76 27.80 7.54
C LYS A 90 3.29 27.89 7.62
N VAL A 91 3.91 27.08 8.48
CA VAL A 91 5.38 27.02 8.63
C VAL A 91 6.03 26.30 7.46
N ILE A 92 5.47 25.16 7.03
CA ILE A 92 6.03 24.30 5.98
C ILE A 92 5.50 24.67 4.58
N GLY A 93 4.39 25.41 4.51
CA GLY A 93 3.77 25.92 3.28
C GLY A 93 4.71 26.56 2.26
N PRO A 94 5.65 27.47 2.63
CA PRO A 94 6.59 28.04 1.68
C PRO A 94 7.50 27.00 1.02
N PHE A 95 7.86 25.92 1.73
CA PHE A 95 8.63 24.81 1.17
C PHE A 95 7.80 24.00 0.17
N PHE A 96 6.57 23.59 0.54
CA PHE A 96 5.70 22.84 -0.38
C PHE A 96 5.25 23.66 -1.57
N SER A 97 5.05 24.98 -1.44
CA SER A 97 4.70 25.85 -2.57
C SER A 97 5.81 25.99 -3.62
N LYS A 98 7.07 25.75 -3.23
CA LYS A 98 8.20 25.67 -4.17
C LYS A 98 8.28 24.29 -4.83
N LEU A 99 8.00 23.24 -4.08
CA LEU A 99 8.09 21.85 -4.56
C LEU A 99 6.90 21.47 -5.46
N PHE A 100 5.71 21.99 -5.15
CA PHE A 100 4.45 21.75 -5.86
C PHE A 100 3.79 23.08 -6.29
N PRO A 101 4.37 23.78 -7.28
CA PRO A 101 3.89 25.10 -7.71
C PRO A 101 2.51 25.05 -8.41
N GLU A 102 2.12 23.90 -8.94
CA GLU A 102 0.84 23.68 -9.63
C GLU A 102 -0.36 23.57 -8.67
N VAL A 103 -0.11 23.37 -7.37
CA VAL A 103 -1.17 23.26 -6.36
C VAL A 103 -1.60 24.67 -5.92
N PRO A 104 -2.90 25.04 -6.09
CA PRO A 104 -3.39 26.36 -5.69
C PRO A 104 -3.17 26.66 -4.21
N LYS A 105 -2.85 27.93 -3.90
CA LYS A 105 -2.69 28.38 -2.50
C LYS A 105 -4.00 28.18 -1.73
N GLY A 106 -3.93 27.43 -0.64
CA GLY A 106 -5.09 27.13 0.21
C GLY A 106 -5.87 25.87 -0.17
N HIS A 107 -5.44 25.12 -1.19
CA HIS A 107 -6.04 23.82 -1.52
C HIS A 107 -5.79 22.79 -0.39
N PRO A 108 -6.77 21.93 -0.02
CA PRO A 108 -6.60 20.91 1.01
C PRO A 108 -5.47 19.92 0.75
N ALA A 109 -5.10 19.69 -0.53
CA ALA A 109 -3.97 18.84 -0.93
C ALA A 109 -2.67 19.21 -0.20
N THR A 110 -2.37 20.50 -0.03
CA THR A 110 -1.16 20.94 0.69
C THR A 110 -1.22 20.55 2.17
N GLY A 111 -2.40 20.64 2.79
CA GLY A 111 -2.60 20.17 4.16
C GLY A 111 -2.41 18.66 4.29
N HIS A 112 -2.99 17.87 3.39
CA HIS A 112 -2.85 16.41 3.37
C HIS A 112 -1.40 15.96 3.15
N MET A 113 -0.66 16.60 2.24
CA MET A 113 0.76 16.33 2.02
C MET A 113 1.62 16.65 3.24
N VAL A 114 1.38 17.81 3.86
CA VAL A 114 2.07 18.20 5.11
C VAL A 114 1.77 17.21 6.22
N MET A 115 0.55 16.67 6.30
CA MET A 115 0.19 15.63 7.27
C MET A 115 0.96 14.32 7.02
N ASN A 116 1.04 13.86 5.78
CA ASN A 116 1.83 12.66 5.44
C ASN A 116 3.30 12.84 5.81
N PHE A 117 3.89 13.99 5.49
CA PHE A 117 5.28 14.30 5.81
C PHE A 117 5.51 14.40 7.33
N SER A 118 4.60 15.06 8.04
CA SER A 118 4.69 15.23 9.50
C SER A 118 4.50 13.93 10.25
N ALA A 119 3.62 13.05 9.76
CA ALA A 119 3.44 11.71 10.33
C ALA A 119 4.71 10.87 10.21
N ASN A 120 5.39 10.89 9.05
CA ASN A 120 6.70 10.25 8.91
C ASN A 120 7.76 10.88 9.83
N LEU A 121 7.80 12.21 9.96
CA LEU A 121 8.80 12.90 10.78
C LEU A 121 8.62 12.67 12.29
N LEU A 122 7.38 12.45 12.74
CA LEU A 122 7.03 12.18 14.15
C LEU A 122 7.10 10.68 14.49
N GLY A 123 7.55 9.81 13.58
CA GLY A 123 7.60 8.36 13.78
C GLY A 123 6.22 7.69 13.80
N LEU A 124 5.21 8.34 13.21
CA LEU A 124 3.84 7.86 13.08
C LEU A 124 3.62 7.21 11.71
N ASP A 125 4.55 6.35 11.28
CA ASP A 125 4.61 5.82 9.91
C ASP A 125 3.33 5.08 9.48
N ASN A 126 2.68 4.36 10.41
CA ASN A 126 1.39 3.69 10.17
C ASN A 126 0.24 4.66 9.89
N ALA A 127 0.35 5.91 10.37
CA ALA A 127 -0.59 6.99 10.10
C ALA A 127 -0.21 7.78 8.85
N ALA A 128 1.05 7.75 8.42
CA ALA A 128 1.49 8.46 7.22
C ALA A 128 0.79 7.94 5.97
N THR A 129 0.66 6.61 5.81
CA THR A 129 0.04 5.98 4.64
C THR A 129 -1.38 6.49 4.32
N PRO A 130 -2.35 6.52 5.25
CA PRO A 130 -3.69 7.05 4.94
C PRO A 130 -3.66 8.55 4.59
N PHE A 131 -2.79 9.35 5.19
CA PHE A 131 -2.62 10.76 4.77
C PHE A 131 -1.99 10.87 3.39
N GLY A 132 -1.09 9.95 3.05
CA GLY A 132 -0.48 9.86 1.72
C GLY A 132 -1.52 9.58 0.67
N ILE A 133 -2.39 8.58 0.90
CA ILE A 133 -3.51 8.27 0.01
C ILE A 133 -4.45 9.47 -0.12
N LYS A 134 -4.84 10.10 1.01
CA LYS A 134 -5.72 11.28 0.97
C LYS A 134 -5.06 12.48 0.28
N ALA A 135 -3.75 12.61 0.37
CA ALA A 135 -3.00 13.63 -0.37
C ALA A 135 -3.01 13.33 -1.88
N MET A 136 -2.79 12.07 -2.27
CA MET A 136 -2.89 11.63 -3.67
C MET A 136 -4.30 11.88 -4.22
N GLU A 137 -5.36 11.52 -3.48
CA GLU A 137 -6.75 11.78 -3.86
C GLU A 137 -7.01 13.28 -4.08
N SER A 138 -6.55 14.15 -3.17
CA SER A 138 -6.72 15.60 -3.31
C SER A 138 -5.86 16.22 -4.41
N LEU A 139 -4.71 15.62 -4.75
CA LEU A 139 -3.94 16.02 -5.92
C LEU A 139 -4.64 15.58 -7.20
N GLN A 140 -5.31 14.42 -7.19
CA GLN A 140 -6.08 13.92 -8.33
C GLN A 140 -7.28 14.81 -8.68
N GLU A 141 -7.87 15.50 -7.70
CA GLU A 141 -8.89 16.52 -7.93
C GLU A 141 -8.36 17.67 -8.82
N LEU A 142 -7.11 18.05 -8.63
CA LEU A 142 -6.43 19.09 -9.41
C LEU A 142 -5.86 18.58 -10.72
N ASN A 143 -5.69 17.28 -10.87
CA ASN A 143 -5.12 16.68 -12.06
C ASN A 143 -6.05 16.92 -13.27
N PRO A 144 -5.58 17.60 -14.34
CA PRO A 144 -6.34 17.77 -15.57
C PRO A 144 -6.64 16.44 -16.27
N ASN A 145 -5.78 15.43 -16.08
CA ASN A 145 -5.95 14.10 -16.61
C ASN A 145 -6.32 13.12 -15.49
N LYS A 146 -7.60 12.76 -15.43
CA LYS A 146 -8.16 11.95 -14.34
C LYS A 146 -7.75 10.47 -14.39
N ASP A 147 -7.18 10.01 -15.51
CA ASP A 147 -6.77 8.61 -15.73
C ASP A 147 -5.30 8.33 -15.35
N THR A 148 -4.55 9.36 -14.95
CA THR A 148 -3.16 9.30 -14.48
C THR A 148 -3.05 9.82 -13.08
#